data_AF-A1DS27-F1
#
_entry.id   AF-A1DS27-F1
#
_cell.length_a   1.000
_cell.length_b   1.000
_cell.length_c   1.000
_cell.angle_alpha   90.00
_cell.angle_beta   90.00
_cell.angle_gamma   90.00
#
_symmetry.space_group_name_H-M   'P 1'
#
loop_
_entity.id
_entity.type
_entity.pdbx_description
1 polymer ?
#
loop_
_entity_poly.entity_id
_entity_poly.type
_entity_poly.pdbx_seq_one_letter_code
_entity_poly.pdbx_strand_id
1 'polypeptide(L)'
;MMHLDTVFTMINTDQFTVHPGILGEGGHIDTWTITPGKDGELKLDHRTDLKQVLKDALGLDDLDLIPTGNGDPIISGREQWNDGRNT
;
A
#
# COMPACT_ATOMS: atom_id res chain seq x y z
N MET A 1 9.94 -12.22 -0.52
CA MET A 1 8.85 -11.37 0.01
C MET A 1 7.64 -12.27 0.12
N MET A 2 7.02 -12.40 1.30
CA MET A 2 6.10 -13.51 1.56
C MET A 2 4.63 -13.14 1.40
N HIS A 3 4.14 -11.95 1.80
CA HIS A 3 2.74 -11.52 1.58
C HIS A 3 2.58 -9.96 1.62
N LEU A 4 1.43 -9.41 1.22
CA LEU A 4 1.18 -7.94 1.16
C LEU A 4 1.14 -7.28 2.55
N ASP A 5 0.53 -7.95 3.53
CA ASP A 5 0.52 -7.55 4.94
C ASP A 5 1.93 -7.38 5.52
N THR A 6 2.90 -8.15 5.03
CA THR A 6 4.29 -7.99 5.46
C THR A 6 4.94 -6.73 4.91
N VAL A 7 4.28 -5.90 4.10
CA VAL A 7 4.85 -4.70 3.48
C VAL A 7 3.87 -3.51 3.43
N PHE A 8 2.60 -3.72 3.76
CA PHE A 8 1.54 -2.72 3.71
C PHE A 8 0.40 -3.08 4.68
N THR A 9 0.17 -2.26 5.71
CA THR A 9 -0.84 -2.53 6.76
C THR A 9 -1.63 -1.26 7.07
N MET A 10 -2.95 -1.36 7.17
CA MET A 10 -3.83 -0.27 7.64
C MET A 10 -3.80 -0.23 9.17
N ILE A 11 -3.37 0.89 9.75
CA ILE A 11 -3.24 1.04 11.21
C ILE A 11 -4.28 1.99 11.81
N ASN A 12 -4.93 2.80 10.98
CA ASN A 12 -6.01 3.71 11.34
C ASN A 12 -6.91 3.96 10.13
N THR A 13 -8.02 4.67 10.34
CA THR A 13 -9.02 4.99 9.31
C THR A 13 -8.40 5.64 8.06
N ASP A 14 -7.38 6.47 8.24
CA ASP A 14 -6.69 7.26 7.23
C ASP A 14 -5.17 7.06 7.23
N GLN A 15 -4.65 6.01 7.88
CA GLN A 15 -3.20 5.80 8.04
C GLN A 15 -2.78 4.36 7.73
N PHE A 16 -1.69 4.23 6.97
CA PHE A 16 -1.11 2.95 6.56
C PHE A 16 0.39 2.95 6.82
N THR A 17 0.92 1.82 7.29
CA THR A 17 2.37 1.57 7.31
C THR A 17 2.79 0.94 5.99
N VAL A 18 3.90 1.43 5.42
CA VAL A 18 4.39 0.98 4.12
C VAL A 18 5.89 0.71 4.16
N HIS A 19 6.31 -0.40 3.54
CA HIS A 19 7.72 -0.66 3.35
C HIS A 19 8.27 0.15 2.17
N PRO A 20 9.39 0.90 2.33
CA PRO A 20 9.97 1.66 1.23
C PRO A 20 10.28 0.81 -0.01
N GLY A 21 10.62 -0.47 0.17
CA GLY A 21 10.92 -1.36 -0.95
C GLY A 21 9.73 -1.77 -1.83
N ILE A 22 8.48 -1.45 -1.45
CA ILE A 22 7.33 -1.65 -2.35
C ILE A 22 6.94 -0.39 -3.10
N LEU A 23 7.25 0.78 -2.57
CA LEU A 23 7.14 2.04 -3.29
C LEU A 23 8.26 2.01 -4.34
N GLY A 24 7.92 1.74 -5.61
CA GLY A 24 8.89 1.69 -6.69
C GLY A 24 9.64 3.02 -6.87
N GLU A 25 10.49 3.13 -7.89
CA GLU A 25 11.11 4.42 -8.24
C GLU A 25 10.01 5.49 -8.43
N GLY A 26 10.03 6.54 -7.61
CA GLY A 26 9.03 7.61 -7.65
C GLY A 26 7.74 7.33 -6.85
N GLY A 27 7.65 6.26 -6.06
CA GLY A 27 6.47 5.96 -5.25
C GLY A 27 5.34 5.26 -6.02
N HIS A 28 5.63 4.76 -7.22
CA HIS A 28 4.65 4.10 -8.09
C HIS A 28 4.49 2.62 -7.73
N ILE A 29 3.25 2.16 -7.61
CA ILE A 29 2.87 0.76 -7.38
C ILE A 29 1.77 0.40 -8.36
N ASP A 30 2.00 -0.66 -9.14
CA ASP A 30 0.98 -1.23 -10.01
C ASP A 30 -0.22 -1.70 -9.19
N THR A 31 -1.34 -1.00 -9.35
CA THR A 31 -2.56 -1.22 -8.60
C THR A 31 -3.70 -1.51 -9.56
N TRP A 32 -4.43 -2.59 -9.30
CA TRP A 32 -5.56 -3.02 -10.13
C TRP A 32 -6.84 -3.00 -9.29
N THR A 33 -7.78 -2.15 -9.67
CA THR A 33 -9.13 -2.15 -9.09
C THR A 33 -10.02 -3.06 -9.91
N ILE A 34 -10.60 -4.07 -9.26
CA ILE A 34 -11.47 -5.06 -9.88
C ILE A 34 -12.90 -4.78 -9.43
N THR A 35 -13.80 -4.54 -10.38
CA THR A 35 -15.23 -4.30 -10.10
C THR A 35 -16.12 -5.19 -10.98
N PRO A 36 -17.33 -5.54 -10.53
CA PRO A 36 -18.30 -6.23 -11.39
C PRO A 36 -18.64 -5.40 -12.64
N GLY A 37 -18.55 -6.04 -13.81
CA GLY A 37 -18.98 -5.52 -15.11
C GLY A 37 -20.41 -5.94 -15.46
N LYS A 38 -20.79 -5.78 -16.74
CA LYS A 38 -22.07 -6.26 -17.25
C LYS A 38 -21.99 -7.76 -17.52
N ASP A 39 -23.12 -8.45 -17.41
CA ASP A 39 -23.27 -9.85 -17.84
C ASP A 39 -22.25 -10.83 -17.22
N GLY A 40 -21.78 -10.56 -16.00
CA GLY A 40 -20.81 -11.40 -15.29
C GLY A 40 -19.35 -11.14 -15.68
N GLU A 41 -19.07 -10.15 -16.52
CA GLU A 41 -17.71 -9.73 -16.82
C GLU A 41 -17.05 -9.00 -15.64
N LEU A 42 -15.72 -8.94 -15.61
CA LEU A 42 -14.96 -8.14 -14.66
C LEU A 42 -14.46 -6.88 -15.36
N LYS A 43 -14.62 -5.73 -14.70
CA LYS A 43 -13.98 -4.49 -15.10
C LYS A 43 -12.68 -4.32 -14.31
N LEU A 44 -11.59 -4.15 -15.04
CA LEU A 44 -10.26 -3.89 -14.50
C LEU A 44 -9.88 -2.43 -14.75
N ASP A 45 -9.43 -1.74 -13.73
CA ASP A 45 -8.87 -0.39 -13.81
C ASP A 45 -7.44 -0.42 -13.28
N HIS A 46 -6.47 -0.06 -14.13
CA HIS A 46 -5.04 -0.07 -13.79
C HIS A 46 -4.58 1.34 -13.46
N ARG A 47 -3.95 1.51 -12.30
CA ARG A 47 -3.37 2.77 -11.85
C ARG A 47 -2.03 2.51 -11.18
N THR A 48 -1.19 3.55 -11.15
CA THR A 48 0.16 3.49 -10.55
C THR A 48 0.29 4.36 -9.30
N ASP A 49 -0.74 5.15 -8.97
CA ASP A 49 -0.80 5.98 -7.77
C ASP A 49 -1.63 5.27 -6.69
N LEU A 50 -0.93 4.57 -5.81
CA LEU A 50 -1.56 3.83 -4.71
C LEU A 50 -2.33 4.76 -3.77
N LYS A 51 -1.79 5.97 -3.48
CA LYS A 51 -2.41 6.90 -2.55
C LYS A 51 -3.76 7.38 -3.11
N GLN A 52 -3.82 7.70 -4.40
CA GLN A 52 -5.08 8.09 -5.02
C GLN A 52 -6.09 6.94 -5.08
N VAL A 53 -5.65 5.71 -5.38
CA VAL A 53 -6.54 4.53 -5.36
C VAL A 53 -7.17 4.31 -3.99
N LEU A 54 -6.36 4.38 -2.92
CA LEU A 54 -6.85 4.19 -1.56
C LEU A 54 -7.83 5.29 -1.13
N LYS A 55 -7.56 6.56 -1.49
CA LYS A 55 -8.48 7.67 -1.26
C LYS A 55 -9.83 7.45 -1.92
N ASP A 56 -9.83 7.07 -3.20
CA ASP A 56 -11.06 6.81 -3.96
C ASP A 56 -11.84 5.63 -3.37
N ALA A 57 -11.14 4.57 -2.97
CA ALA A 57 -11.75 3.35 -2.42
C ALA A 57 -12.35 3.56 -1.01
N LEU A 58 -11.71 4.37 -0.19
CA LEU A 58 -12.12 4.65 1.20
C LEU A 58 -13.00 5.89 1.33
N GLY A 59 -13.12 6.70 0.27
CA GLY A 59 -13.86 7.97 0.29
C GLY A 59 -13.19 9.04 1.15
N LEU A 60 -11.86 9.09 1.12
CA LEU A 60 -11.05 10.01 1.94
C LEU A 60 -10.48 11.17 1.11
N ASP A 61 -10.49 12.38 1.69
CA ASP A 61 -9.88 13.56 1.08
C ASP A 61 -8.34 13.50 1.10
N ASP A 62 -7.77 12.83 2.11
CA ASP A 62 -6.35 12.56 2.24
C ASP A 62 -6.09 11.31 3.09
N LEU A 63 -4.87 10.78 3.02
CA LEU A 63 -4.39 9.68 3.87
C LEU A 63 -2.87 9.78 4.08
N ASP A 64 -2.41 9.19 5.17
CA ASP A 64 -1.00 9.16 5.56
C ASP A 64 -0.36 7.79 5.26
N LEU A 65 0.74 7.80 4.50
CA LEU A 65 1.56 6.62 4.23
C LEU A 65 2.84 6.75 5.04
N ILE A 66 2.94 5.98 6.11
CA ILE A 66 4.04 6.05 7.08
C ILE A 66 5.12 5.04 6.66
N PRO A 67 6.29 5.49 6.17
CA PRO A 67 7.36 4.59 5.77
C PRO A 67 8.01 3.93 6.99
N THR A 68 8.10 2.60 6.99
CA THR A 68 8.85 1.86 8.03
C THR A 68 10.35 2.20 7.98
N GLY A 69 11.04 2.20 9.13
CA GLY A 69 12.47 2.50 9.20
C GLY A 69 12.83 3.98 8.99
N ASN A 70 11.88 4.91 9.13
CA ASN A 70 12.06 6.35 8.89
C ASN A 70 12.60 6.66 7.47
N GLY A 71 12.27 5.81 6.48
CA GLY A 71 12.76 5.93 5.11
C GLY A 71 14.22 5.54 4.89
N ASP A 72 14.93 5.04 5.91
CA ASP A 72 16.30 4.54 5.78
C ASP A 72 16.29 3.05 5.37
N PRO A 73 16.79 2.70 4.18
CA PRO A 73 16.79 1.33 3.67
C PRO A 73 17.68 0.36 4.48
N ILE A 74 18.61 0.88 5.29
CA ILE A 74 19.45 0.07 6.20
C ILE A 74 18.69 -0.27 7.48
N ILE A 75 17.86 0.65 7.98
CA ILE A 75 17.05 0.46 9.20
C ILE A 75 15.81 -0.38 8.89
N SER A 76 15.17 -0.19 7.73
CA SER A 76 13.95 -0.90 7.34
C SER A 76 14.14 -2.42 7.25
N GLY A 77 15.34 -2.89 6.87
CA GLY A 77 15.70 -4.31 6.87
C GLY A 77 15.79 -4.92 8.27
N ARG A 78 16.15 -4.14 9.31
CA ARG A 78 16.19 -4.61 10.70
C ARG A 78 14.80 -4.65 11.34
N GLU A 79 13.93 -3.70 11.01
CA GLU A 79 12.53 -3.69 11.49
C GLU A 79 11.66 -4.76 10.82
N GLN A 80 11.95 -5.12 9.55
CA GLN A 80 11.29 -6.25 8.90
C GLN A 80 11.57 -7.60 9.59
N TRP A 81 12.79 -7.77 10.09
CA TRP A 81 13.23 -9.01 10.74
C TRP A 81 12.64 -9.19 12.15
N ASN A 82 12.26 -8.10 12.81
CA ASN A 82 11.70 -8.10 14.17
C ASN A 82 10.17 -8.05 14.23
N ASP A 83 9.48 -8.32 13.11
CA ASP A 83 8.01 -8.37 13.04
C ASP A 83 7.30 -7.06 13.48
N GLY A 84 7.91 -5.90 13.20
CA GLY A 84 7.32 -4.58 13.47
C GLY A 84 6.11 -4.22 12.58
N ARG A 85 5.49 -5.19 11.89
CA ARG A 85 4.41 -4.97 10.89
C ARG A 85 3.07 -5.61 11.27
N ASN A 86 2.99 -6.24 12.46
CA ASN A 86 1.75 -6.80 13.00
C ASN A 86 1.13 -5.89 14.08
N THR A 87 0.77 -4.68 13.67
CA THR A 87 -0.13 -3.74 14.35
C THR A 87 -0.83 -2.90 13.31
#